data_AF-A0A538ND29-F1
#
_entry.id   AF-A0A538ND29-F1
#
_cell.length_a   1.000
_cell.length_b   1.000
_cell.length_c   1.000
_cell.angle_alpha   90.00
_cell.angle_beta   90.00
_cell.angle_gamma   90.00
#
_symmetry.space_group_name_H-M   'P 1'
#
loop_
_entity.id
_entity.type
_entity.pdbx_description
1 polymer ?
#
loop_
_entity_poly.entity_id
_entity_poly.type
_entity_poly.pdbx_seq_one_letter_code
_entity_poly.pdbx_strand_id
1 'polypeptide(L)' 'MATVVPGTVVPLQAIILEGQREYAMFPDLMRRHHWVLEPHQYKSKELLIAQLSERVIAPAEAKAKELAQK' A
#
# COMPACT_ATOMS: atom_id res chain seq x y z
N MET A 1 -15.99 1.50 -11.19
CA MET A 1 -14.80 2.36 -11.39
C MET A 1 -14.59 3.15 -10.11
N ALA A 2 -13.47 2.96 -9.41
CA ALA A 2 -13.17 3.74 -8.20
C ALA A 2 -12.57 5.08 -8.60
N THR A 3 -13.35 6.16 -8.46
CA THR A 3 -12.90 7.52 -8.75
C THR A 3 -12.29 8.10 -7.49
N VAL A 4 -11.07 8.64 -7.58
CA VAL A 4 -10.51 9.47 -6.51
C VAL A 4 -11.29 10.79 -6.50
N VAL A 5 -12.10 11.01 -5.45
CA VAL A 5 -12.92 12.22 -5.28
C VAL A 5 -12.08 13.31 -4.61
N PRO A 6 -12.11 14.57 -5.08
CA PRO A 6 -11.43 15.67 -4.41
C PRO A 6 -11.88 15.79 -2.94
N GLY A 7 -10.92 15.76 -2.01
CA GLY A 7 -11.18 15.82 -0.57
C GLY A 7 -11.28 14.46 0.14
N THR A 8 -11.40 13.35 -0.60
CA THR A 8 -11.38 12.00 -0.01
C THR A 8 -9.94 11.51 0.09
N VAL A 9 -9.48 11.26 1.32
CA VAL A 9 -8.17 10.63 1.54
C VAL A 9 -8.33 9.14 1.34
N VAL A 10 -7.74 8.62 0.26
CA VAL A 10 -7.72 7.18 -0.02
C VAL A 10 -6.42 6.60 0.52
N PRO A 11 -6.47 5.64 1.44
CA PRO A 11 -5.28 4.96 1.89
C PRO A 11 -4.74 4.02 0.81
N LEU A 12 -3.42 4.02 0.64
CA LEU A 12 -2.70 3.28 -0.39
C LEU A 12 -1.50 2.59 0.24
N GLN A 13 -1.20 1.35 -0.19
CA GLN A 13 0.08 0.73 0.09
C GLN A 13 1.09 1.16 -0.98
N ALA A 14 2.20 1.77 -0.58
CA ALA A 14 3.27 2.12 -1.50
C ALA A 14 4.08 0.88 -1.88
N ILE A 15 4.46 0.76 -3.15
CA ILE A 15 5.43 -0.24 -3.63
C ILE A 15 6.63 0.53 -4.17
N ILE A 16 7.76 0.50 -3.46
CA ILE A 16 8.87 1.44 -3.65
C ILE A 16 10.17 0.67 -3.90
N LEU A 17 10.95 1.12 -4.90
CA LEU A 17 12.29 0.59 -5.13
C LEU A 17 13.21 1.00 -3.97
N GLU A 18 13.94 0.05 -3.40
CA GLU A 18 14.86 0.27 -2.28
C GLU A 18 15.83 1.44 -2.58
N GLY A 19 16.00 2.33 -1.61
CA GLY A 19 16.78 3.56 -1.77
C GLY A 19 15.99 4.76 -2.32
N GLN A 20 14.78 4.57 -2.84
CA GLN A 20 13.85 5.67 -3.04
C GLN A 20 13.11 6.01 -1.74
N ARG A 21 13.00 7.30 -1.43
CA ARG A 21 12.17 7.77 -0.32
C ARG A 21 10.71 7.78 -0.73
N GLU A 22 9.84 7.42 0.20
CA GLU A 22 8.42 7.69 0.12
C GLU A 22 8.17 9.20 -0.09
N TYR A 23 7.08 9.56 -0.77
CA TYR A 23 6.73 10.97 -0.93
C TYR A 23 6.48 11.59 0.45
N ALA A 24 6.86 12.85 0.65
CA ALA A 24 6.77 13.54 1.94
C ALA A 24 5.36 13.56 2.56
N MET A 25 4.31 13.27 1.78
CA MET A 25 2.91 13.19 2.24
C MET A 25 2.50 11.79 2.76
N PHE A 26 3.30 10.74 2.54
CA PHE A 26 3.02 9.38 3.04
C PHE A 26 3.03 9.29 4.57
N PRO A 27 3.94 9.95 5.30
CA PRO A 27 3.89 9.96 6.75
C PRO A 27 2.54 10.48 7.29
N ASP A 28 1.94 11.48 6.65
CA ASP A 28 0.63 12.00 7.04
C ASP A 28 -0.52 11.06 6.68
N LEU A 29 -0.41 10.34 5.56
CA LEU A 29 -1.36 9.30 5.19
C LEU A 29 -1.36 8.15 6.21
N MET A 30 -0.17 7.67 6.58
CA MET A 30 0.05 6.61 7.57
C MET A 30 -0.45 7.00 8.96
N ARG A 31 -0.19 8.25 9.39
CA ARG A 31 -0.72 8.77 10.66
C ARG A 31 -2.25 8.79 10.70
N ARG A 32 -2.90 9.17 9.59
CA ARG A 32 -4.36 9.26 9.50
C ARG A 32 -5.02 7.88 9.34
N HIS A 33 -4.32 6.92 8.75
CA HIS A 33 -4.84 5.59 8.43
C HIS A 33 -3.88 4.51 8.93
N HIS A 34 -3.74 4.41 10.26
CA HIS A 34 -2.86 3.45 10.93
C HIS A 34 -3.21 1.97 10.68
N TRP A 35 -4.36 1.70 10.07
CA TRP A 35 -4.84 0.36 9.75
C TRP A 35 -4.40 -0.13 8.36
N VAL A 36 -3.71 0.71 7.59
CA VAL A 36 -3.26 0.43 6.22
C VAL A 36 -1.95 -0.33 6.25
N LEU A 37 -1.71 -1.13 5.21
CA LEU A 37 -0.48 -1.88 5.04
C LEU A 37 0.74 -0.95 4.91
N GLU A 38 1.84 -1.34 5.55
CA GLU A 38 3.11 -0.63 5.44
C GLU A 38 3.65 -0.65 3.99
N PRO A 39 4.43 0.38 3.59
CA PRO A 39 5.11 0.41 2.31
C PRO A 39 5.92 -0.86 2.05
N HIS A 40 5.70 -1.50 0.91
CA HIS A 40 6.51 -2.63 0.46
C HIS A 40 7.72 -2.11 -0.33
N GLN A 41 8.93 -2.43 0.16
CA GLN A 41 10.16 -2.11 -0.55
C GLN A 41 10.68 -3.32 -1.33
N TYR A 42 11.09 -3.10 -2.58
CA TYR A 42 11.65 -4.14 -3.45
C TYR A 42 13.02 -3.71 -3.98
N LYS A 43 13.92 -4.66 -4.23
CA LYS A 43 15.31 -4.37 -4.65
C LYS A 43 15.51 -4.40 -6.17
N SER A 44 14.71 -5.19 -6.87
CA SER A 44 14.74 -5.32 -8.33
C SER A 44 13.37 -5.69 -8.86
N LYS A 45 13.15 -5.45 -10.15
CA LYS A 45 11.87 -5.77 -10.80
C LYS A 45 11.56 -7.27 -10.74
N GLU A 46 12.57 -8.11 -10.91
CA GLU A 46 12.45 -9.56 -10.89
C GLU A 46 12.02 -10.05 -9.51
N LEU A 47 12.60 -9.46 -8.45
CA LEU A 47 12.25 -9.76 -7.07
C LEU A 47 10.84 -9.28 -6.72
N LEU A 48 10.45 -8.09 -7.21
CA LEU A 48 9.07 -7.61 -7.06
C LEU A 48 8.08 -8.56 -7.71
N ILE A 49 8.32 -8.99 -8.95
CA ILE A 49 7.41 -9.92 -9.65
C ILE A 49 7.32 -11.25 -8.90
N ALA A 50 8.45 -11.79 -8.44
CA ALA A 50 8.48 -13.04 -7.68
C ALA A 50 7.71 -12.93 -6.34
N GLN A 51 7.71 -11.75 -5.72
CA GLN A 51 7.10 -11.52 -4.41
C GLN A 51 5.70 -10.92 -4.48
N LEU A 52 5.23 -10.50 -5.66
CA LEU A 52 4.00 -9.73 -5.84
C LEU A 52 2.79 -10.42 -5.20
N SER A 53 2.63 -11.72 -5.45
CA SER A 53 1.50 -12.48 -4.92
C SER A 53 1.49 -12.53 -3.40
N GLU A 54 2.63 -12.88 -2.78
CA GLU A 54 2.70 -13.14 -1.33
C GLU A 54 2.87 -11.89 -0.49
N ARG A 55 3.60 -10.88 -1.01
CA ARG A 55 4.00 -9.69 -0.24
C ARG A 55 3.16 -8.47 -0.51
N VAL A 56 2.37 -8.46 -1.59
CA VAL A 56 1.52 -7.33 -1.98
C VAL A 56 0.05 -7.75 -2.10
N ILE A 57 -0.26 -8.72 -2.97
CA ILE A 57 -1.65 -9.07 -3.28
C ILE A 57 -2.33 -9.76 -2.10
N ALA A 58 -1.75 -10.84 -1.56
CA ALA A 58 -2.37 -11.59 -0.47
C ALA A 58 -2.60 -10.74 0.80
N PRO A 59 -1.65 -9.88 1.25
CA PRO A 59 -1.90 -8.94 2.35
C PRO A 59 -3.02 -7.95 2.05
N ALA A 60 -3.09 -7.42 0.82
CA ALA A 60 -4.14 -6.48 0.41
C ALA A 60 -5.52 -7.14 0.43
N GLU A 61 -5.65 -8.36 -0.08
CA GLU A 61 -6.90 -9.13 -0.04
C GLU A 61 -7.31 -9.47 1.39
N ALA A 62 -6.36 -9.88 2.23
CA ALA A 62 -6.63 -10.16 3.65
C ALA A 62 -7.15 -8.92 4.36
N LYS A 63 -6.51 -7.75 4.13
CA LYS A 63 -6.96 -6.48 4.68
C LYS A 63 -8.35 -6.08 4.17
N ALA A 64 -8.61 -6.26 2.89
CA ALA A 64 -9.93 -5.98 2.32
C ALA A 64 -11.03 -6.84 2.96
N LYS A 65 -10.75 -8.13 3.17
CA LYS A 65 -11.66 -9.06 3.87
C LYS A 65 -11.87 -8.66 5.34
N GLU A 66 -10.82 -8.22 6.03
CA GLU A 66 -10.92 -7.72 7.41
C GLU A 66 -11.83 -6.49 7.48
N LEU A 67 -11.67 -5.54 6.56
CA LEU A 67 -12.44 -4.29 6.53
C LEU A 67 -13.91 -4.51 6.13
N ALA A 68 -14.19 -5.48 5.26
CA ALA A 68 -15.56 -5.80 4.85
C ALA A 68 -16.37 -6.56 5.92
N GLN A 69 -15.70 -7.12 6.95
CA GLN A 69 -16.33 -7.82 8.07
C GLN A 69 -16.64 -6.89 9.27
N LYS A 70 -16.31 -5.60 9.16
CA LYS A 70 -16.66 -4.55 10.13
C LYS A 70 -17.77 -3.67 9.59
#